data_AF-A0A2V5HK47-F1
#
_entry.id   AF-A0A2V5HK47-F1
#
_cell.length_a   1.000
_cell.length_b   1.000
_cell.length_c   1.000
_cell.angle_alpha   90.00
_cell.angle_beta   90.00
_cell.angle_gamma   90.00
#
_symmetry.space_group_name_H-M   'P 1'
#
loop_
_entity.id
_entity.type
_entity.pdbx_description
1 polymer ?
#
loop_
_entity_poly.entity_id
_entity_poly.type
_entity_poly.pdbx_seq_one_letter_code
_entity_poly.pdbx_strand_id
1 'polypeptide(L)'
;IIRHWRHPELARQVRRLVISWLDCDGGPCKKLGEDEAVGDEVVESVDAALDEIFEPEEEDMRTEWRKHLLTLCEEAWLGLLLARTTHLETIEFSHRSTELMSDILRKAAWRQRPFHRTPPFPHLQEVFVSSQTADTWVDPVGESYRDGPENWSREIRHCSRPVRKFTIRPAWWCHGRLDWLAASPALEHVALVFGLHPDEDHLPDKCKFHAPEFRHALLPFTRTLRTLHLQVEDLFEEDWRSATNDRQPFASLRKFAVLEELRMRWVHLL
;
A
#
# COMPACT_ATOMS: atom_id res chain seq x y z
N ILE A 1 10.86 -0.89 -18.22
CA ILE A 1 9.64 -0.11 -17.89
C ILE A 1 9.26 0.86 -19.01
N ILE A 2 10.20 1.67 -19.53
CA ILE A 2 9.98 2.60 -20.66
C ILE A 2 9.21 1.95 -21.84
N ARG A 3 9.56 0.73 -22.24
CA ARG A 3 8.83 -0.01 -23.27
C ARG A 3 7.33 -0.20 -22.93
N HIS A 4 7.00 -0.56 -21.70
CA HIS A 4 5.61 -0.74 -21.26
C HIS A 4 4.87 0.60 -21.14
N TRP A 5 5.59 1.68 -20.85
CA TRP A 5 5.03 3.02 -20.85
C TRP A 5 4.68 3.49 -22.26
N ARG A 6 5.59 3.30 -23.23
CA ARG A 6 5.40 3.66 -24.64
C ARG A 6 4.41 2.76 -25.38
N HIS A 7 4.17 1.57 -24.85
CA HIS A 7 3.25 0.57 -25.40
C HIS A 7 2.17 0.21 -24.37
N PRO A 8 1.14 1.06 -24.16
CA PRO A 8 0.08 0.82 -23.17
C PRO A 8 -0.62 -0.54 -23.34
N GLU A 9 -0.66 -1.07 -24.55
CA GLU A 9 -1.15 -2.41 -24.88
C GLU A 9 -0.40 -3.53 -24.17
N LEU A 10 0.90 -3.36 -23.87
CA LEU A 10 1.68 -4.32 -23.09
C LEU A 10 1.36 -4.19 -21.60
N ALA A 11 1.25 -2.97 -21.08
CA ALA A 11 0.85 -2.74 -19.68
C ALA A 11 -0.55 -3.30 -19.39
N ARG A 12 -1.46 -3.29 -20.38
CA ARG A 12 -2.81 -3.90 -20.29
C ARG A 12 -2.81 -5.42 -20.19
N GLN A 13 -1.71 -6.10 -20.54
CA GLN A 13 -1.60 -7.56 -20.42
C GLN A 13 -1.17 -7.99 -19.01
N VAL A 14 -0.63 -7.07 -18.21
CA VAL A 14 -0.20 -7.38 -16.84
C VAL A 14 -1.42 -7.71 -15.98
N ARG A 15 -1.50 -8.96 -15.52
CA ARG A 15 -2.52 -9.45 -14.57
C ARG A 15 -1.98 -9.56 -13.14
N ARG A 16 -0.72 -9.95 -13.00
CA ARG A 16 -0.03 -10.02 -11.71
C ARG A 16 1.20 -9.15 -11.76
N LEU A 17 1.35 -8.28 -10.77
CA LEU A 17 2.50 -7.40 -10.62
C LEU A 17 3.12 -7.64 -9.25
N VAL A 18 4.36 -8.13 -9.25
CA VAL A 18 5.18 -8.31 -8.05
C VAL A 18 6.26 -7.25 -8.11
N ILE A 19 6.27 -6.37 -7.11
CA ILE A 19 7.16 -5.22 -7.07
C ILE A 19 8.06 -5.34 -5.85
N SER A 20 9.36 -5.21 -6.10
CA SER A 20 10.38 -5.07 -5.06
C SER A 20 11.34 -3.95 -5.43
N TRP A 21 11.68 -3.10 -4.47
CA TRP A 21 12.67 -2.04 -4.63
C TRP A 21 13.38 -1.76 -3.30
N LEU A 22 14.58 -1.18 -3.42
CA LEU A 22 15.35 -0.67 -2.28
C LEU A 22 15.14 0.83 -2.12
N ASP A 23 15.34 1.36 -0.91
CA ASP A 23 15.24 2.80 -0.64
C ASP A 23 16.10 3.62 -1.60
N CYS A 24 15.51 4.69 -2.13
CA CYS A 24 16.25 5.65 -2.95
C CYS A 24 17.17 6.56 -2.11
N ASP A 25 17.10 6.52 -0.76
CA ASP A 25 17.79 7.46 0.14
C ASP A 25 19.07 6.96 0.83
N GLY A 26 19.48 5.69 0.66
CA GLY A 26 20.59 5.13 1.46
C GLY A 26 21.84 4.69 0.72
N GLY A 27 21.76 4.48 -0.59
CA GLY A 27 22.88 4.05 -1.42
C GLY A 27 23.05 4.97 -2.61
N PRO A 28 24.22 4.98 -3.29
CA PRO A 28 24.28 5.60 -4.58
C PRO A 28 23.32 4.83 -5.49
N CYS A 29 22.09 5.33 -5.67
CA CYS A 29 21.41 5.24 -6.96
C CYS A 29 22.52 5.52 -7.94
N LYS A 30 22.97 4.51 -8.70
CA LYS A 30 24.17 4.58 -9.53
C LYS A 30 24.09 5.91 -10.24
N LYS A 31 24.84 6.91 -9.75
CA LYS A 31 24.98 8.14 -10.49
C LYS A 31 25.56 7.61 -11.79
N LEU A 32 24.80 7.76 -12.86
CA LEU A 32 25.33 7.54 -14.18
C LEU A 32 26.71 8.19 -14.17
N GLY A 33 27.73 7.44 -14.59
CA GLY A 33 29.07 8.00 -14.66
C GLY A 33 28.98 9.32 -15.42
N GLU A 34 29.91 10.25 -15.19
CA GLU A 34 29.89 11.58 -15.83
C GLU A 34 29.79 11.50 -17.39
N ASP A 35 29.99 10.31 -17.98
CA ASP A 35 29.83 9.97 -19.39
C ASP A 35 28.54 9.21 -19.81
N GLU A 36 27.67 8.76 -18.89
CA GLU A 36 26.41 8.08 -19.23
C GLU A 36 25.22 9.05 -19.12
N ALA A 37 25.18 10.08 -19.97
CA ALA A 37 24.01 10.95 -20.03
C ALA A 37 22.74 10.12 -20.34
N VAL A 38 21.66 10.36 -19.59
CA VAL A 38 20.32 9.88 -19.95
C VAL A 38 20.02 10.45 -21.34
N GLY A 39 19.88 9.58 -22.34
CA GLY A 39 19.64 10.03 -23.71
C GLY A 39 18.38 10.88 -23.83
N ASP A 40 18.39 11.88 -24.71
CA ASP A 40 17.29 12.84 -24.91
C ASP A 40 15.92 12.16 -25.06
N GLU A 41 15.90 11.00 -25.72
CA GLU A 41 14.70 10.18 -25.92
C GLU A 41 14.05 9.68 -24.61
N VAL A 42 14.86 9.44 -23.58
CA VAL A 42 14.40 9.04 -22.24
C VAL A 42 13.89 10.26 -21.48
N VAL A 43 14.57 11.42 -21.61
CA VAL A 43 14.13 12.69 -21.00
C VAL A 43 12.76 13.09 -21.54
N GLU A 44 12.58 13.08 -22.86
CA GLU A 44 11.29 13.36 -23.50
C GLU A 44 10.20 12.38 -23.05
N SER A 45 10.55 11.09 -22.90
CA SER A 45 9.61 10.08 -22.43
C SER A 45 9.20 10.28 -20.97
N VAL A 46 10.13 10.74 -20.12
CA VAL A 46 9.88 11.08 -18.72
C VAL A 46 8.96 12.30 -18.63
N ASP A 47 9.28 13.37 -19.35
CA ASP A 47 8.48 14.60 -19.32
C ASP A 47 7.05 14.34 -19.81
N ALA A 48 6.89 13.59 -20.91
CA ALA A 48 5.57 13.15 -21.39
C ALA A 48 4.83 12.25 -20.38
N ALA A 49 5.55 11.41 -19.63
CA ALA A 49 4.95 10.55 -18.61
C ALA A 49 4.41 11.36 -17.43
N LEU A 50 5.21 12.32 -16.96
CA LEU A 50 4.85 13.19 -15.85
C LEU A 50 3.68 14.09 -16.20
N ASP A 51 3.64 14.62 -17.42
CA ASP A 51 2.51 15.41 -17.92
C ASP A 51 1.21 14.60 -17.96
N GLU A 52 1.28 13.27 -18.14
CA GLU A 52 0.09 12.42 -18.10
C GLU A 52 -0.41 12.17 -16.66
N ILE A 53 0.49 12.09 -15.68
CA ILE A 53 0.19 11.72 -14.30
C ILE A 53 -0.15 12.92 -13.42
N PHE A 54 0.60 14.01 -13.54
CA PHE A 54 0.51 15.16 -12.65
C PHE A 54 -0.36 16.27 -13.25
N GLU A 55 -1.06 16.98 -12.38
CA GLU A 55 -1.75 18.22 -12.70
C GLU A 55 -0.74 19.39 -12.71
N PRO A 56 -1.01 20.50 -13.44
CA PRO A 56 -0.13 21.67 -13.46
C PRO A 56 0.11 22.30 -12.08
N GLU A 57 -0.84 22.16 -11.15
CA GLU A 57 -0.72 22.66 -9.78
C GLU A 57 0.21 21.80 -8.89
N GLU A 58 0.63 20.63 -9.37
CA GLU A 58 1.45 19.66 -8.65
C GLU A 58 2.94 19.74 -9.06
N GLU A 59 3.42 20.92 -9.46
CA GLU A 59 4.76 21.11 -10.03
C GLU A 59 5.90 20.69 -9.08
N ASP A 60 5.74 20.85 -7.78
CA ASP A 60 6.72 20.42 -6.78
C ASP A 60 6.90 18.89 -6.80
N MET A 61 5.79 18.15 -6.75
CA MET A 61 5.79 16.67 -6.84
C MET A 61 6.31 16.21 -8.21
N ARG A 62 5.90 16.88 -9.29
CA ARG A 62 6.39 16.60 -10.65
C ARG A 62 7.91 16.76 -10.75
N THR A 63 8.46 17.82 -10.16
CA THR A 63 9.91 18.10 -10.15
C THR A 63 10.67 17.03 -9.38
N GLU A 64 10.16 16.62 -8.22
CA GLU A 64 10.74 15.53 -7.42
C GLU A 64 10.74 14.21 -8.19
N TRP A 65 9.58 13.80 -8.72
CA TRP A 65 9.47 12.60 -9.55
C TRP A 65 10.41 12.62 -10.76
N ARG A 66 10.55 13.77 -11.43
CA ARG A 66 11.49 13.94 -12.54
C ARG A 66 12.91 13.64 -12.13
N LYS A 67 13.36 14.16 -10.98
CA LYS A 67 14.70 13.88 -10.43
C LYS A 67 14.90 12.38 -10.21
N HIS A 68 13.93 11.69 -9.59
CA HIS A 68 14.03 10.25 -9.33
C HIS A 68 14.02 9.41 -10.61
N LEU A 69 13.23 9.77 -11.61
CA LEU A 69 13.19 9.06 -12.89
C LEU A 69 14.50 9.19 -13.67
N LEU A 70 15.11 10.39 -13.65
CA LEU A 70 16.39 10.66 -14.30
C LEU A 70 17.58 10.01 -13.59
N THR A 71 17.48 9.74 -12.29
CA THR A 71 18.48 8.94 -11.55
C THR A 71 18.19 7.44 -11.58
N LEU A 72 17.24 6.99 -12.40
CA LEU A 72 16.84 5.59 -12.54
C LEU A 72 16.39 4.95 -11.21
N CYS A 73 15.80 5.73 -10.29
CA CYS A 73 15.21 5.22 -9.06
C CYS A 73 14.11 4.20 -9.39
N GLU A 74 14.30 2.97 -8.91
CA GLU A 74 13.45 1.83 -9.25
C GLU A 74 12.00 2.09 -8.86
N GLU A 75 11.78 2.66 -7.68
CA GLU A 75 10.46 3.02 -7.17
C GLU A 75 9.70 3.93 -8.13
N ALA A 76 10.31 5.03 -8.57
CA ALA A 76 9.67 6.00 -9.45
C ALA A 76 9.23 5.34 -10.77
N TRP A 77 10.11 4.51 -11.34
CA TRP A 77 9.77 3.76 -12.55
C TRP A 77 8.67 2.73 -12.32
N LEU A 78 8.65 2.05 -11.18
CA LEU A 78 7.60 1.09 -10.82
C LEU A 78 6.26 1.79 -10.56
N GLY A 79 6.28 2.98 -9.95
CA GLY A 79 5.10 3.83 -9.78
C GLY A 79 4.51 4.30 -11.11
N LEU A 80 5.36 4.69 -12.08
CA LEU A 80 4.92 4.95 -13.46
C LEU A 80 4.27 3.70 -14.07
N LEU A 81 4.92 2.54 -13.97
CA LEU A 81 4.36 1.29 -14.51
C LEU A 81 2.97 1.01 -13.92
N LEU A 82 2.83 1.14 -12.60
CA LEU A 82 1.58 0.92 -11.89
C LEU A 82 0.45 1.81 -12.41
N ALA A 83 0.72 3.09 -12.70
CA ALA A 83 -0.28 4.00 -13.25
C ALA A 83 -0.89 3.54 -14.59
N ARG A 84 -0.22 2.65 -15.33
CA ARG A 84 -0.69 2.12 -16.64
C ARG A 84 -1.32 0.73 -16.58
N THR A 85 -1.18 -0.01 -15.48
CA THR A 85 -1.68 -1.40 -15.41
C THR A 85 -3.18 -1.43 -15.13
N THR A 86 -4.00 -1.30 -16.17
CA THR A 86 -5.47 -1.22 -16.02
C THR A 86 -6.16 -2.57 -15.83
N HIS A 87 -5.51 -3.69 -16.11
CA HIS A 87 -6.09 -5.03 -15.97
C HIS A 87 -5.44 -5.84 -14.86
N LEU A 88 -4.84 -5.15 -13.90
CA LEU A 88 -4.20 -5.79 -12.78
C LEU A 88 -5.23 -6.53 -11.92
N GLU A 89 -4.99 -7.81 -11.66
CA GLU A 89 -5.80 -8.69 -10.83
C GLU A 89 -5.15 -8.94 -9.47
N THR A 90 -3.81 -8.99 -9.44
CA THR A 90 -3.02 -9.20 -8.22
C THR A 90 -1.85 -8.22 -8.17
N ILE A 91 -1.70 -7.54 -7.03
CA ILE A 91 -0.51 -6.73 -6.74
C ILE A 91 0.17 -7.21 -5.47
N GLU A 92 1.49 -7.28 -5.53
CA GLU A 92 2.35 -7.67 -4.44
C GLU A 92 3.44 -6.61 -4.25
N PHE A 93 3.47 -5.99 -3.07
CA PHE A 93 4.46 -5.01 -2.67
C PHE A 93 5.49 -5.66 -1.75
N SER A 94 6.77 -5.39 -1.99
CA SER A 94 7.87 -5.78 -1.11
C SER A 94 8.89 -4.64 -1.02
N HIS A 95 8.76 -3.76 -0.03
CA HIS A 95 9.53 -2.50 -0.02
C HIS A 95 9.92 -2.01 1.38
N ARG A 96 10.89 -1.08 1.37
CA ARG A 96 11.14 -0.05 2.40
C ARG A 96 10.23 1.17 2.18
N SER A 97 9.92 1.94 3.23
CA SER A 97 8.82 2.91 3.25
C SER A 97 9.17 4.07 2.35
N THR A 98 8.29 4.41 1.42
CA THR A 98 8.61 5.46 0.45
C THR A 98 7.39 6.29 0.02
N GLU A 99 7.66 7.54 -0.33
CA GLU A 99 6.66 8.57 -0.60
C GLU A 99 6.11 8.48 -2.04
N LEU A 100 6.92 8.07 -3.03
CA LEU A 100 6.54 8.13 -4.45
C LEU A 100 5.46 7.09 -4.80
N MET A 101 5.64 5.82 -4.46
CA MET A 101 4.60 4.82 -4.70
C MET A 101 3.29 5.19 -3.99
N SER A 102 3.42 5.74 -2.78
CA SER A 102 2.29 6.23 -2.00
C SER A 102 1.55 7.36 -2.71
N ASP A 103 2.23 8.25 -3.45
CA ASP A 103 1.59 9.28 -4.25
C ASP A 103 0.70 8.70 -5.36
N ILE A 104 1.16 7.66 -6.08
CA ILE A 104 0.36 7.01 -7.12
C ILE A 104 -0.85 6.31 -6.51
N LEU A 105 -0.66 5.61 -5.40
CA LEU A 105 -1.76 4.96 -4.68
C LEU A 105 -2.77 5.97 -4.13
N ARG A 106 -2.30 7.11 -3.63
CA ARG A 106 -3.15 8.21 -3.15
C ARG A 106 -3.93 8.85 -4.31
N LYS A 107 -3.27 9.12 -5.43
CA LYS A 107 -3.91 9.60 -6.65
C LYS A 107 -4.99 8.64 -7.14
N ALA A 108 -4.70 7.33 -7.13
CA ALA A 108 -5.68 6.30 -7.42
C ALA A 108 -6.84 6.37 -6.43
N ALA A 109 -6.55 6.43 -5.13
CA ALA A 109 -7.55 6.46 -4.07
C ALA A 109 -8.51 7.65 -4.22
N TRP A 110 -7.98 8.83 -4.53
CA TRP A 110 -8.71 10.09 -4.64
C TRP A 110 -9.23 10.40 -6.03
N ARG A 111 -9.05 9.50 -7.01
CA ARG A 111 -9.47 9.70 -8.40
C ARG A 111 -8.89 10.97 -8.99
N GLN A 112 -7.65 11.27 -8.62
CA GLN A 112 -6.87 12.32 -9.26
C GLN A 112 -6.28 11.77 -10.56
N ARG A 113 -5.78 12.67 -11.41
CA ARG A 113 -5.01 12.27 -12.59
C ARG A 113 -3.88 11.30 -12.21
N PRO A 114 -3.66 10.22 -13.00
CA PRO A 114 -4.33 9.85 -14.25
C PRO A 114 -5.66 9.08 -14.09
N PHE A 115 -6.12 8.79 -12.86
CA PHE A 115 -7.28 7.94 -12.55
C PHE A 115 -8.62 8.68 -12.49
N HIS A 116 -8.69 9.95 -12.89
CA HIS A 116 -9.91 10.76 -12.79
C HIS A 116 -11.02 10.31 -13.74
N ARG A 117 -10.68 9.72 -14.90
CA ARG A 117 -11.67 9.30 -15.91
C ARG A 117 -12.15 7.86 -15.75
N THR A 118 -11.23 6.97 -15.40
CA THR A 118 -11.48 5.52 -15.29
C THR A 118 -11.15 5.05 -13.88
N PRO A 119 -11.95 4.14 -13.28
CA PRO A 119 -11.60 3.58 -11.99
C PRO A 119 -10.17 3.02 -12.00
N PRO A 120 -9.36 3.32 -10.97
CA PRO A 120 -8.05 2.70 -10.83
C PRO A 120 -8.24 1.18 -10.62
N PHE A 121 -7.44 0.39 -11.32
CA PHE A 121 -7.36 -1.07 -11.16
C PHE A 121 -8.74 -1.78 -11.10
N PRO A 122 -9.58 -1.67 -12.15
CA PRO A 122 -10.95 -2.19 -12.17
C PRO A 122 -11.05 -3.72 -12.07
N HIS A 123 -9.94 -4.44 -12.17
CA HIS A 123 -9.89 -5.90 -12.09
C HIS A 123 -9.16 -6.40 -10.84
N LEU A 124 -8.68 -5.50 -9.97
CA LEU A 124 -7.84 -5.87 -8.83
C LEU A 124 -8.65 -6.61 -7.77
N GLN A 125 -8.25 -7.85 -7.51
CA GLN A 125 -8.91 -8.77 -6.59
C GLN A 125 -8.04 -9.03 -5.36
N GLU A 126 -6.73 -9.11 -5.55
CA GLU A 126 -5.78 -9.49 -4.50
C GLU A 126 -4.70 -8.44 -4.29
N VAL A 127 -4.54 -8.03 -3.04
CA VAL A 127 -3.43 -7.17 -2.61
C VAL A 127 -2.61 -7.92 -1.56
N PHE A 128 -1.33 -8.08 -1.84
CA PHE A 128 -0.35 -8.63 -0.92
C PHE A 128 0.68 -7.56 -0.58
N VAL A 129 0.91 -7.33 0.70
CA VAL A 129 1.94 -6.43 1.18
C VAL A 129 2.91 -7.26 2.00
N SER A 130 4.15 -7.29 1.56
CA SER A 130 5.28 -7.77 2.36
C SER A 130 6.18 -6.61 2.74
N SER A 131 6.50 -6.56 4.01
CA SER A 131 7.53 -5.68 4.53
C SER A 131 8.81 -6.49 4.66
N GLN A 132 9.91 -6.01 4.09
CA GLN A 132 11.22 -6.63 4.30
C GLN A 132 12.00 -5.99 5.45
N THR A 133 11.47 -4.92 6.06
CA THR A 133 12.19 -4.12 7.06
C THR A 133 11.25 -3.38 7.98
N ALA A 134 11.74 -3.24 9.21
CA ALA A 134 11.32 -2.37 10.29
C ALA A 134 10.38 -1.21 9.92
N ASP A 135 10.80 -0.41 8.94
CA ASP A 135 10.33 0.96 8.82
C ASP A 135 9.07 1.15 7.96
N THR A 136 8.30 0.09 7.67
CA THR A 136 7.33 0.11 6.56
C THR A 136 5.89 -0.17 6.93
N TRP A 137 5.06 0.84 6.66
CA TRP A 137 3.65 0.65 6.39
C TRP A 137 3.27 1.31 5.07
N VAL A 138 2.41 0.64 4.29
CA VAL A 138 1.69 1.24 3.18
C VAL A 138 0.39 1.79 3.77
N ASP A 139 0.37 3.08 4.13
CA ASP A 139 -0.92 3.76 4.26
C ASP A 139 -1.26 4.30 2.87
N PRO A 140 -2.17 3.67 2.09
CA PRO A 140 -2.58 4.24 0.81
C PRO A 140 -3.35 5.57 0.99
N VAL A 141 -3.63 6.00 2.23
CA VAL A 141 -4.30 7.26 2.58
C VAL A 141 -3.39 8.23 3.36
N GLY A 142 -2.19 7.79 3.79
CA GLY A 142 -1.10 8.59 4.35
C GLY A 142 -1.48 9.55 5.49
N GLU A 143 -1.27 9.14 6.74
CA GLU A 143 -0.83 10.10 7.78
C GLU A 143 0.70 10.15 7.81
N SER A 144 1.30 11.02 6.98
CA SER A 144 2.65 11.52 7.30
C SER A 144 2.55 12.35 8.58
N TYR A 145 3.59 12.31 9.42
CA TYR A 145 3.79 13.17 10.60
C TYR A 145 3.86 14.67 10.21
N ARG A 146 2.78 15.24 9.68
CA ARG A 146 2.57 16.68 9.57
C ARG A 146 1.48 17.04 10.58
N ASP A 147 1.92 17.51 11.74
CA ASP A 147 1.08 18.19 12.73
C ASP A 147 0.33 19.34 12.04
N GLY A 148 -0.94 19.11 11.74
CA GLY A 148 -1.84 20.11 11.22
C GLY A 148 -3.28 19.61 11.26
N PRO A 149 -4.21 20.30 11.94
CA PRO A 149 -5.61 19.96 11.93
C PRO A 149 -6.23 20.49 10.64
N GLU A 150 -5.75 20.02 9.49
CA GLU A 150 -6.36 20.36 8.22
C GLU A 150 -7.34 19.27 7.81
N ASN A 151 -8.55 19.75 7.59
CA ASN A 151 -9.79 19.05 7.39
C ASN A 151 -9.78 18.30 6.06
N TRP A 152 -9.08 17.16 5.98
CA TRP A 152 -9.05 16.29 4.79
C TRP A 152 -10.23 15.32 4.74
N SER A 153 -11.43 15.80 5.11
CA SER A 153 -12.70 15.12 4.84
C SER A 153 -13.08 15.28 3.36
N ARG A 154 -12.16 14.97 2.44
CA ARG A 154 -12.53 14.74 1.04
C ARG A 154 -13.08 13.33 0.96
N GLU A 155 -14.40 13.25 0.80
CA GLU A 155 -15.14 12.01 0.54
C GLU A 155 -14.35 11.12 -0.43
N ILE A 156 -13.77 10.03 0.09
CA ILE A 156 -13.24 8.95 -0.74
C ILE A 156 -14.41 8.55 -1.63
N ARG A 157 -14.33 8.83 -2.94
CA ARG A 157 -15.39 8.45 -3.87
C ARG A 157 -15.34 6.94 -4.05
N HIS A 158 -16.07 6.23 -3.18
CA HIS A 158 -16.16 4.78 -3.13
C HIS A 158 -16.88 4.25 -4.37
N CYS A 159 -16.19 4.15 -5.51
CA CYS A 159 -16.62 3.24 -6.56
C CYS A 159 -16.31 1.82 -6.08
N SER A 160 -17.30 0.93 -6.18
CA SER A 160 -17.19 -0.49 -5.83
C SER A 160 -15.91 -1.10 -6.39
N ARG A 161 -14.90 -1.31 -5.53
CA ARG A 161 -13.66 -1.96 -5.92
C ARG A 161 -13.82 -3.48 -5.82
N PRO A 162 -13.18 -4.27 -6.70
CA PRO A 162 -13.28 -5.72 -6.69
C PRO A 162 -12.31 -6.40 -5.72
N VAL A 163 -11.58 -5.65 -4.88
CA VAL A 163 -10.63 -6.24 -3.94
C VAL A 163 -11.39 -7.14 -2.97
N ARG A 164 -11.13 -8.43 -3.09
CA ARG A 164 -11.73 -9.49 -2.27
C ARG A 164 -10.76 -10.00 -1.23
N LYS A 165 -9.45 -9.91 -1.50
CA LYS A 165 -8.43 -10.48 -0.64
C LYS A 165 -7.33 -9.49 -0.35
N PHE A 166 -7.05 -9.35 0.93
CA PHE A 166 -5.99 -8.50 1.44
C PHE A 166 -5.10 -9.30 2.40
N THR A 167 -3.80 -9.26 2.19
CA THR A 167 -2.84 -9.96 3.03
C THR A 167 -1.63 -9.09 3.31
N ILE A 168 -1.26 -8.98 4.59
CA ILE A 168 -0.05 -8.29 5.04
C ILE A 168 0.84 -9.28 5.79
N ARG A 169 2.09 -9.42 5.36
CA ARG A 169 3.06 -10.32 5.98
C ARG A 169 4.53 -9.92 5.73
N PRO A 170 5.36 -9.71 6.77
CA PRO A 170 4.96 -9.56 8.16
C PRO A 170 4.27 -8.19 8.34
N ALA A 171 3.38 -8.07 9.32
CA ALA A 171 2.75 -6.84 9.77
C ALA A 171 3.46 -6.38 11.04
N TRP A 172 4.24 -5.31 10.96
CA TRP A 172 5.09 -4.83 12.05
C TRP A 172 4.37 -3.68 12.78
N TRP A 173 3.66 -2.86 12.00
CA TRP A 173 2.85 -1.74 12.46
C TRP A 173 1.42 -1.84 11.91
N CYS A 174 0.47 -1.30 12.66
CA CYS A 174 -0.93 -1.20 12.25
C CYS A 174 -1.51 0.12 12.75
N HIS A 175 -0.90 1.24 12.37
CA HIS A 175 -1.43 2.57 12.63
C HIS A 175 -2.19 3.12 11.41
N GLY A 176 -3.07 4.09 11.66
CA GLY A 176 -3.87 4.74 10.63
C GLY A 176 -5.32 4.27 10.64
N ARG A 177 -6.17 5.01 9.93
CA ARG A 177 -7.64 4.91 10.05
C ARG A 177 -8.26 3.66 9.42
N LEU A 178 -7.42 2.76 8.88
CA LEU A 178 -7.85 1.56 8.13
C LEU A 178 -8.81 1.90 6.97
N ASP A 179 -8.77 3.14 6.48
CA ASP A 179 -9.65 3.67 5.45
C ASP A 179 -9.54 2.88 4.13
N TRP A 180 -8.42 2.17 3.95
CA TRP A 180 -8.20 1.25 2.84
C TRP A 180 -9.17 0.05 2.84
N LEU A 181 -9.61 -0.41 4.01
CA LEU A 181 -10.67 -1.41 4.13
C LEU A 181 -11.98 -0.84 3.59
N ALA A 182 -12.34 0.38 3.99
CA ALA A 182 -13.57 1.06 3.55
C ALA A 182 -13.62 1.29 2.03
N ALA A 183 -12.48 1.26 1.34
CA ALA A 183 -12.42 1.32 -0.12
C ALA A 183 -12.85 0.00 -0.82
N SER A 184 -13.03 -1.10 -0.09
CA SER A 184 -13.21 -2.45 -0.63
C SER A 184 -14.53 -3.09 -0.16
N PRO A 185 -15.71 -2.66 -0.69
CA PRO A 185 -17.02 -3.10 -0.17
C PRO A 185 -17.31 -4.60 -0.36
N ALA A 186 -16.55 -5.29 -1.21
CA ALA A 186 -16.69 -6.71 -1.49
C ALA A 186 -15.59 -7.58 -0.84
N LEU A 187 -14.97 -7.09 0.24
CA LEU A 187 -13.88 -7.79 0.90
C LEU A 187 -14.37 -9.12 1.50
N GLU A 188 -13.70 -10.21 1.13
CA GLU A 188 -14.01 -11.59 1.51
C GLU A 188 -12.92 -12.19 2.41
N HIS A 189 -11.67 -11.78 2.24
CA HIS A 189 -10.50 -12.37 2.87
C HIS A 189 -9.57 -11.30 3.42
N VAL A 190 -9.28 -11.37 4.73
CA VAL A 190 -8.29 -10.50 5.38
C VAL A 190 -7.32 -11.35 6.19
N ALA A 191 -6.03 -11.13 5.96
CA ALA A 191 -4.95 -11.76 6.70
C ALA A 191 -3.91 -10.72 7.14
N LEU A 192 -3.71 -10.60 8.45
CA LEU A 192 -2.59 -9.88 9.06
C LEU A 192 -1.70 -10.91 9.76
N VAL A 193 -0.45 -11.01 9.33
CA VAL A 193 0.53 -11.93 9.91
C VAL A 193 1.61 -11.09 10.58
N PHE A 194 1.54 -10.92 11.89
CA PHE A 194 2.45 -10.09 12.68
C PHE A 194 3.85 -10.70 12.77
N GLY A 195 4.89 -9.90 12.61
CA GLY A 195 6.29 -10.31 12.86
C GLY A 195 6.86 -9.53 14.05
N LEU A 196 7.97 -10.02 14.65
CA LEU A 196 8.72 -9.20 15.61
C LEU A 196 9.61 -8.21 14.87
N HIS A 197 9.51 -6.94 15.26
CA HIS A 197 10.40 -5.90 14.76
C HIS A 197 11.73 -5.90 15.56
N PRO A 198 12.92 -5.80 14.92
CA PRO A 198 14.22 -5.79 15.62
C PRO A 198 14.34 -4.68 16.68
N ASP A 199 13.76 -3.50 16.43
CA ASP A 199 13.72 -2.35 17.36
C ASP A 199 12.38 -2.18 18.15
N GLU A 200 11.70 -3.27 18.50
CA GLU A 200 10.37 -3.21 19.16
C GLU A 200 10.30 -2.37 20.46
N ASP A 201 11.41 -2.29 21.19
CA ASP A 201 11.47 -1.55 22.47
C ASP A 201 11.29 -0.03 22.34
N HIS A 202 11.23 0.50 21.11
CA HIS A 202 11.11 1.94 20.84
C HIS A 202 9.83 2.33 20.11
N LEU A 203 8.92 1.39 19.84
CA LEU A 203 7.71 1.71 19.08
C LEU A 203 6.70 2.49 19.94
N PRO A 204 6.27 3.69 19.49
CA PRO A 204 5.20 4.42 20.15
C PRO A 204 3.93 3.58 20.22
N ASP A 205 3.19 3.67 21.32
CA ASP A 205 1.97 2.88 21.54
C ASP A 205 0.90 3.05 20.43
N LYS A 206 0.89 4.20 19.78
CA LYS A 206 0.04 4.52 18.62
C LYS A 206 0.36 3.72 17.36
N CYS A 207 1.55 3.12 17.26
CA CYS A 207 1.99 2.36 16.10
C CYS A 207 1.61 0.88 16.16
N LYS A 208 1.25 0.39 17.35
CA LYS A 208 0.90 -1.00 17.58
C LYS A 208 -0.50 -1.32 17.08
N PHE A 209 -0.76 -2.60 16.83
CA PHE A 209 -2.09 -3.07 16.43
C PHE A 209 -3.13 -2.83 17.53
N HIS A 210 -4.30 -2.29 17.14
CA HIS A 210 -5.48 -2.07 17.99
C HIS A 210 -6.68 -2.86 17.46
N ALA A 211 -6.96 -3.98 18.10
CA ALA A 211 -8.03 -4.92 17.82
C ALA A 211 -9.42 -4.29 17.85
N PRO A 212 -9.79 -3.41 18.80
CA PRO A 212 -11.10 -2.77 18.80
C PRO A 212 -11.31 -1.87 17.57
N GLU A 213 -10.29 -1.12 17.18
CA GLU A 213 -10.33 -0.23 16.00
C GLU A 213 -10.40 -1.04 14.71
N PHE A 214 -9.55 -2.07 14.60
CA PHE A 214 -9.59 -2.97 13.46
C PHE A 214 -10.92 -3.70 13.32
N ARG A 215 -11.47 -4.19 14.42
CA ARG A 215 -12.80 -4.78 14.44
C ARG A 215 -13.88 -3.79 14.01
N HIS A 216 -13.79 -2.53 14.44
CA HIS A 216 -14.74 -1.48 14.02
C HIS A 216 -14.68 -1.27 12.49
N ALA A 217 -13.47 -1.20 11.93
CA ALA A 217 -13.26 -1.09 10.49
C ALA A 217 -13.78 -2.30 9.71
N LEU A 218 -13.87 -3.49 10.33
CA LEU A 218 -14.43 -4.69 9.71
C LEU A 218 -15.96 -4.79 9.74
N LEU A 219 -16.66 -3.99 10.55
CA LEU A 219 -18.13 -4.06 10.67
C LEU A 219 -18.90 -3.94 9.34
N PRO A 220 -18.46 -3.14 8.35
CA PRO A 220 -19.10 -3.09 7.03
C PRO A 220 -19.09 -4.44 6.30
N PHE A 221 -18.15 -5.34 6.58
CA PHE A 221 -17.96 -6.63 5.88
C PHE A 221 -18.62 -7.82 6.58
N THR A 222 -19.52 -7.57 7.52
CA THR A 222 -20.23 -8.61 8.30
C THR A 222 -20.99 -9.64 7.45
N ARG A 223 -21.31 -9.30 6.19
CA ARG A 223 -22.00 -10.17 5.23
C ARG A 223 -21.12 -10.69 4.09
N THR A 224 -19.86 -10.27 4.02
CA THR A 224 -18.95 -10.62 2.92
C THR A 224 -17.69 -11.31 3.40
N LEU A 225 -17.19 -10.99 4.60
CA LEU A 225 -15.95 -11.50 5.15
C LEU A 225 -16.08 -13.00 5.49
N ARG A 226 -15.42 -13.84 4.71
CA ARG A 226 -15.36 -15.31 4.86
C ARG A 226 -14.15 -15.77 5.64
N THR A 227 -13.01 -15.12 5.49
CA THR A 227 -11.78 -15.51 6.20
C THR A 227 -11.15 -14.35 6.93
N LEU A 228 -10.86 -14.54 8.22
CA LEU A 228 -10.14 -13.58 9.05
C LEU A 228 -8.94 -14.27 9.71
N HIS A 229 -7.74 -13.91 9.29
CA HIS A 229 -6.49 -14.39 9.88
C HIS A 229 -5.76 -13.26 10.60
N LEU A 230 -5.54 -13.41 11.90
CA LEU A 230 -4.69 -12.58 12.75
C LEU A 230 -3.66 -13.51 13.39
N GLN A 231 -2.51 -13.64 12.74
CA GLN A 231 -1.47 -14.61 13.07
C GLN A 231 -0.19 -13.90 13.47
N VAL A 232 0.72 -14.62 14.12
CA VAL A 232 2.10 -14.18 14.34
C VAL A 232 2.99 -15.14 13.56
N GLU A 233 4.10 -14.68 12.98
CA GLU A 233 5.05 -15.55 12.32
C GLU A 233 5.62 -16.59 13.30
N ASP A 234 5.69 -17.84 12.83
CA ASP A 234 5.97 -19.04 13.64
C ASP A 234 7.30 -18.99 14.42
N LEU A 235 8.24 -18.11 14.04
CA LEU A 235 9.56 -17.99 14.66
C LEU A 235 9.55 -17.29 16.02
N PHE A 236 8.41 -16.77 16.48
CA PHE A 236 8.35 -15.81 17.59
C PHE A 236 7.21 -16.06 18.59
N GLU A 237 6.89 -17.33 18.87
CA GLU A 237 5.76 -17.66 19.74
C GLU A 237 5.80 -17.04 21.14
N GLU A 238 6.99 -16.74 21.67
CA GLU A 238 7.19 -16.37 23.08
C GLU A 238 7.13 -14.86 23.37
N ASP A 239 7.42 -13.96 22.41
CA ASP A 239 7.63 -12.51 22.70
C ASP A 239 6.60 -11.54 22.06
N TRP A 240 5.50 -12.05 21.50
CA TRP A 240 4.47 -11.25 20.79
C TRP A 240 3.84 -10.06 21.57
N ARG A 241 4.03 -9.96 22.90
CA ARG A 241 3.45 -8.91 23.74
C ARG A 241 4.01 -7.52 23.44
N SER A 242 5.18 -7.44 22.81
CA SER A 242 5.79 -6.20 22.32
C SER A 242 5.16 -5.71 21.02
N ALA A 243 4.71 -6.62 20.15
CA ALA A 243 4.08 -6.32 18.84
C ALA A 243 2.64 -5.78 18.94
N THR A 244 1.93 -6.03 20.06
CA THR A 244 0.54 -5.60 20.25
C THR A 244 0.37 -4.90 21.60
N ASN A 245 -0.36 -3.78 21.64
CA ASN A 245 -0.73 -3.14 22.91
C ASN A 245 -2.02 -3.69 23.50
N ASP A 246 -2.66 -4.64 22.81
CA ASP A 246 -3.95 -5.13 23.22
C ASP A 246 -3.88 -6.08 24.40
N ARG A 247 -4.23 -5.52 25.54
CA ARG A 247 -4.80 -6.27 26.67
C ARG A 247 -6.31 -6.47 26.51
N GLN A 248 -6.89 -6.03 25.40
CA GLN A 248 -8.33 -6.03 25.17
C GLN A 248 -8.74 -7.07 24.11
N PRO A 249 -9.89 -7.74 24.30
CA PRO A 249 -10.42 -8.67 23.32
C PRO A 249 -10.75 -7.99 21.99
N PHE A 250 -10.62 -8.75 20.91
CA PHE A 250 -11.23 -8.48 19.59
C PHE A 250 -12.77 -8.44 19.63
N ALA A 251 -13.36 -8.73 20.79
CA ALA A 251 -14.78 -8.77 21.09
C ALA A 251 -15.55 -9.78 20.22
N SER A 252 -16.87 -9.81 20.40
CA SER A 252 -17.71 -10.82 19.75
C SER A 252 -17.73 -10.71 18.22
N LEU A 253 -17.51 -11.84 17.55
CA LEU A 253 -17.62 -12.02 16.10
C LEU A 253 -19.02 -12.44 15.62
N ARG A 254 -20.03 -12.48 16.50
CA ARG A 254 -21.39 -12.94 16.15
C ARG A 254 -22.06 -12.20 14.99
N LYS A 255 -21.60 -10.98 14.69
CA LYS A 255 -22.13 -10.17 13.58
C LYS A 255 -21.63 -10.65 12.21
N PHE A 256 -20.52 -11.39 12.14
CA PHE A 256 -19.92 -11.88 10.89
C PHE A 256 -20.60 -13.19 10.47
N ALA A 257 -21.73 -13.07 9.77
CA ALA A 257 -22.65 -14.17 9.52
C ALA A 257 -22.14 -15.22 8.51
N VAL A 258 -21.16 -14.85 7.70
CA VAL A 258 -20.58 -15.69 6.63
C VAL A 258 -19.12 -16.05 6.89
N LEU A 259 -18.63 -15.84 8.11
CA LEU A 259 -17.26 -16.17 8.48
C LEU A 259 -17.10 -17.69 8.53
N GLU A 260 -16.30 -18.23 7.62
CA GLU A 260 -16.03 -19.65 7.43
C GLU A 260 -14.69 -20.07 8.07
N GLU A 261 -13.67 -19.19 7.97
CA GLU A 261 -12.33 -19.44 8.51
C GLU A 261 -11.91 -18.32 9.46
N LEU A 262 -11.59 -18.70 10.70
CA LEU A 262 -11.02 -17.81 11.70
C LEU A 262 -9.71 -18.41 12.19
N ARG A 263 -8.62 -17.67 12.00
CA ARG A 263 -7.33 -17.98 12.61
C ARG A 263 -6.93 -16.79 13.45
N MET A 264 -6.95 -16.93 14.76
CA MET A 264 -6.66 -15.85 15.68
C MET A 264 -5.97 -16.44 16.91
N ARG A 265 -4.94 -15.77 17.43
CA ARG A 265 -4.38 -16.17 18.73
C ARG A 265 -5.39 -15.93 19.85
N TRP A 266 -5.34 -16.84 20.83
CA TRP A 266 -6.16 -16.82 22.05
C TRP A 266 -6.25 -15.46 22.74
N VAL A 267 -5.16 -14.70 22.76
CA VAL A 267 -5.05 -13.40 23.44
C VAL A 267 -5.97 -12.32 22.86
N HIS A 268 -6.36 -12.45 21.59
CA HIS A 268 -7.35 -11.56 20.97
C HIS A 268 -8.79 -12.05 21.17
N LEU A 269 -9.03 -13.23 21.78
CA LEU A 269 -10.36 -13.79 21.99
C LEU A 269 -10.93 -13.57 23.41
N LEU A 270 -10.13 -13.01 24.35
CA LEU A 270 -10.46 -12.88 25.78
C LEU A 270 -10.94 -11.51 26.21
#